data_AF-A0A4P8L355-F1
#
_entry.id   AF-A0A4P8L355-F1
#
_cell.length_a   1.000
_cell.length_b   1.000
_cell.length_c   1.000
_cell.angle_alpha   90.00
_cell.angle_beta   90.00
_cell.angle_gamma   90.00
#
_symmetry.space_group_name_H-M   'P 1'
#
loop_
_entity.id
_entity.type
_entity.pdbx_description
1 polymer ?
#
loop_
_entity_poly.entity_id
_entity_poly.type
_entity_poly.pdbx_seq_one_letter_code
_entity_poly.pdbx_strand_id
1 'polypeptide(L)' 'MSQMRQVCHCENCGNEADMIVTCEWVEVEKEPGVVSREKKETRTCTVCGNEADIIVETDE' A
#
# COMPACT_ATOMS: atom_id res chain seq x y z
N MET A 1 1.50 5.31 12.15
CA MET A 1 1.11 4.22 11.23
C MET A 1 -0.38 4.00 11.42
N SER A 2 -1.18 4.13 10.35
CA SER A 2 -2.62 3.83 10.39
C SER A 2 -2.89 2.53 9.64
N GLN A 3 -3.68 1.65 10.23
CA GLN A 3 -4.13 0.41 9.59
C GLN A 3 -5.63 0.50 9.36
N MET A 4 -6.08 0.18 8.14
CA MET A 4 -7.49 0.04 7.80
C MET A 4 -7.76 -1.33 7.19
N ARG A 5 -8.98 -1.83 7.33
CA ARG A 5 -9.42 -3.07 6.68
C ARG A 5 -10.29 -2.72 5.49
N GLN A 6 -9.97 -3.28 4.34
CA GLN A 6 -10.74 -3.09 3.11
C GLN A 6 -10.93 -4.44 2.44
N VAL A 7 -12.17 -4.74 2.04
CA VAL A 7 -12.46 -5.90 1.20
C VAL A 7 -12.03 -5.56 -0.22
N CYS A 8 -11.09 -6.34 -0.75
CA CYS A 8 -10.60 -6.20 -2.12
C CYS A 8 -10.63 -7.56 -2.80
N HIS A 9 -10.82 -7.57 -4.12
CA HIS A 9 -10.63 -8.79 -4.89
C HIS A 9 -9.13 -9.09 -4.96
N CYS A 10 -8.71 -10.23 -4.40
CA CYS A 10 -7.32 -10.66 -4.47
C CYS A 10 -7.13 -11.54 -5.71
N GLU A 11 -6.42 -11.03 -6.71
CA GLU A 11 -6.16 -11.78 -7.96
C GLU A 11 -5.40 -13.09 -7.70
N ASN A 12 -4.59 -13.15 -6.63
CA ASN A 12 -3.87 -14.36 -6.27
C ASN A 12 -4.77 -15.42 -5.63
N CYS A 13 -5.73 -15.03 -4.78
CA CYS A 13 -6.65 -15.99 -4.16
C CYS A 13 -7.94 -16.23 -5.02
N GLY A 14 -8.18 -15.41 -6.05
CA GLY A 14 -9.31 -15.52 -6.98
C GLY A 14 -10.69 -15.18 -6.38
N ASN A 15 -10.73 -14.62 -5.17
CA ASN A 15 -11.96 -14.30 -4.44
C ASN A 15 -11.84 -12.92 -3.75
N GLU A 16 -12.98 -12.38 -3.31
CA GLU A 16 -13.02 -11.22 -2.42
C GLU A 16 -12.47 -11.60 -1.04
N ALA A 17 -11.46 -10.89 -0.57
CA ALA A 17 -10.81 -11.15 0.71
C ALA A 17 -10.61 -9.85 1.48
N ASP A 18 -10.71 -9.93 2.81
CA ASP A 18 -10.30 -8.84 3.68
C ASP A 18 -8.80 -8.59 3.51
N MET A 19 -8.42 -7.36 3.19
CA MET A 19 -7.04 -6.92 3.14
C MET A 19 -6.77 -5.91 4.26
N ILE A 20 -5.62 -6.06 4.92
CA ILE A 20 -5.10 -5.07 5.86
C ILE A 20 -4.28 -4.07 5.06
N VAL A 21 -4.71 -2.82 5.05
CA VAL A 21 -3.99 -1.71 4.40
C VAL A 21 -3.24 -0.93 5.47
N THR A 22 -1.92 -0.92 5.38
CA THR A 22 -1.01 -0.17 6.24
C THR A 22 -0.52 1.05 5.49
N CYS A 23 -0.79 2.24 6.03
CA CYS A 23 -0.32 3.49 5.44
C CYS A 23 0.84 4.08 6.24
N GLU A 24 1.92 4.40 5.53
CA GLU A 24 3.12 5.04 6.05
C GLU A 24 3.63 6.12 5.08
N TRP A 25 4.32 7.12 5.61
CA TRP A 25 4.95 8.16 4.79
C TRP A 25 6.42 7.79 4.62
N VAL A 26 6.86 7.65 3.38
CA VAL A 26 8.23 7.29 3.03
C VAL A 26 8.89 8.41 2.22
N GLU A 27 10.19 8.57 2.42
CA GLU A 27 11.01 9.52 1.69
C GLU A 27 11.60 8.80 0.48
N VAL A 28 11.12 9.15 -0.71
CA VAL A 28 11.56 8.58 -1.99
C VAL A 28 12.42 9.61 -2.71
N GLU A 29 13.65 9.22 -3.05
CA GLU A 29 14.53 10.04 -3.88
C GLU A 29 14.12 9.89 -5.35
N LYS A 30 13.46 10.91 -5.90
CA LYS A 30 13.05 10.92 -7.32
C LYS A 30 14.18 11.35 -8.24
N GLU A 31 15.01 12.27 -7.77
CA GLU A 31 16.19 12.78 -8.46
C GLU A 31 17.33 12.95 -7.44
N PRO A 32 18.61 12.92 -7.87
CA PRO A 32 19.73 13.09 -6.95
C PRO A 32 19.63 14.43 -6.20
N GLY A 33 19.35 14.36 -4.90
CA GLY A 33 19.15 15.52 -4.03
C GLY A 33 17.71 16.03 -3.91
N VAL A 34 16.74 15.42 -4.60
CA VAL A 34 15.30 15.72 -4.49
C VAL A 34 14.59 14.54 -3.83
N VAL A 35 14.33 14.70 -2.53
CA VAL A 35 13.56 13.75 -1.73
C VAL A 35 12.12 14.22 -1.67
N SER A 36 11.20 13.42 -2.20
CA SER A 36 9.76 13.63 -2.04
C SER A 36 9.22 12.74 -0.95
N ARG A 37 8.32 13.28 -0.12
CA ARG A 37 7.54 12.47 0.82
C ARG A 37 6.33 11.90 0.09
N GLU A 38 6.31 10.60 -0.06
CA GLU A 38 5.22 9.88 -0.71
C GLU A 38 4.50 8.98 0.29
N LYS A 39 3.21 8.77 0.07
CA LYS A 39 2.42 7.89 0.93
C LYS A 39 2.56 6.48 0.42
N LYS A 40 3.18 5.60 1.19
CA LYS A 40 3.22 4.16 0.90
C LYS A 40 2.03 3.47 1.56
N GLU A 41 1.28 2.73 0.76
CA GLU A 41 0.19 1.87 1.19
C GLU A 41 0.56 0.41 0.92
N THR A 42 0.75 -0.36 1.99
CA THR A 42 0.99 -1.81 1.91
C THR A 42 -0.32 -2.52 2.16
N ARG A 43 -0.76 -3.35 1.21
CA ARG A 43 -2.01 -4.12 1.29
C ARG A 43 -1.69 -5.59 1.47
N THR A 44 -2.04 -6.17 2.61
CA THR A 44 -1.81 -7.59 2.91
C THR A 44 -3.13 -8.35 2.91
N CYS A 45 -3.26 -9.35 2.05
CA CYS A 45 -4.42 -10.23 2.04
C CYS A 45 -4.45 -11.11 3.28
N THR A 46 -5.54 -11.08 4.04
CA THR A 46 -5.69 -11.90 5.27
C THR A 46 -5.86 -13.40 4.97
N VAL A 47 -6.19 -13.75 3.73
CA VAL A 47 -6.46 -15.14 3.32
C VAL A 47 -5.20 -15.84 2.83
N CYS A 48 -4.52 -15.27 1.83
CA CYS A 48 -3.32 -15.89 1.23
C CYS A 48 -2.00 -15.21 1.63
N GLY A 49 -2.04 -14.14 2.43
CA GLY A 49 -0.85 -13.43 2.92
C GLY A 49 -0.12 -12.60 1.85
N ASN A 50 -0.70 -12.48 0.65
CA ASN A 50 -0.07 -11.73 -0.43
C ASN A 50 -0.02 -10.23 -0.11
N GLU A 51 1.13 -9.61 -0.35
CA GLU A 51 1.39 -8.20 -0.09
C GLU A 51 1.46 -7.43 -1.41
N ALA A 52 0.84 -6.25 -1.45
CA ALA A 52 0.94 -5.32 -2.56
C ALA A 52 1.31 -3.94 -2.02
N ASP A 53 2.50 -3.46 -2.40
CA ASP A 53 2.98 -2.13 -2.07
C ASP A 53 2.57 -1.14 -3.16
N ILE A 54 1.92 -0.05 -2.76
CA ILE A 54 1.47 1.02 -3.65
C ILE A 54 2.04 2.34 -3.11
N ILE A 55 2.76 3.06 -3.95
CA ILE A 55 3.19 4.43 -3.66
C ILE A 55 2.13 5.35 -4.26
N VAL A 56 1.47 6.11 -3.40
CA VAL A 56 0.46 7.10 -3.79
C VAL A 56 1.16 8.46 -3.78
N GLU A 57 1.38 8.99 -4.99
CA GLU A 57 1.76 10.40 -5.16
C GLU A 57 0.59 11.24 -4.64
N THR A 58 0.85 12.10 -3.67
CA THR A 58 -0.17 13.03 -3.18
C THR A 58 -0.10 14.26 -4.08
N ASP A 59 -0.83 14.25 -5.19
CA ASP A 59 -1.08 15.46 -5.98
C ASP A 59 -2.02 16.37 -5.16
N GLU A 60 -1.46 17.37 -4.48
CA GLU A 60 -2.23 18.47 -3.88
C GLU A 60 -2.66 19.51 -4.93
#